data_AF-E6UEZ1-F1
#
_entry.id   AF-E6UEZ1-F1
#
_cell.length_a   1.000
_cell.length_b   1.000
_cell.length_c   1.000
_cell.angle_alpha   90.00
_cell.angle_beta   90.00
_cell.angle_gamma   90.00
#
_symmetry.space_group_name_H-M   'P 1'
#
loop_
_entity.id
_entity.type
_entity.pdbx_description
1 polymer ?
#
loop_
_entity_poly.entity_id
_entity_poly.type
_entity_poly.pdbx_seq_one_letter_code
_entity_poly.pdbx_strand_id
1 'polypeptide(L)'
;MDTQRITNLLSLLKRIGSQNNWNLIPIPVGQITSIKNDLSKISYDIAIEYPHFSSELFRLKDMLFIYNGCLNSSVFGQIIAILKSLNYDIDNQKKDIWSMIHSRIIKSSKQLYLDGHYANAAEDAFIEINDRVKNLYTIVKPGDSNVPDGYDAMNKVFSDNPLIEICDRSTETGKNIHNGTRFMLAGAMSALRNPKAHTNTIVVTKEECMRRLMFASMLMYKIDEAVNYSGIIE
;
A
#
# COMPACT_ATOMS: atom_id res chain seq x y z
N MET A 1 4.22 1.68 -13.10
CA MET A 1 5.01 0.66 -13.82
C MET A 1 4.10 -0.36 -14.55
N ASP A 2 4.19 -0.50 -15.89
CA ASP A 2 3.49 -1.55 -16.68
C ASP A 2 4.19 -2.91 -16.54
N THR A 3 3.74 -3.72 -15.58
CA THR A 3 4.38 -4.98 -15.19
C THR A 3 4.32 -6.05 -16.29
N GLN A 4 3.21 -6.11 -17.04
CA GLN A 4 3.05 -7.08 -18.13
C GLN A 4 4.03 -6.79 -19.26
N ARG A 5 4.25 -5.52 -19.61
CA ARG A 5 5.24 -5.13 -20.64
C ARG A 5 6.66 -5.52 -20.24
N ILE A 6 7.03 -5.30 -18.98
CA ILE A 6 8.35 -5.69 -18.45
C ILE A 6 8.54 -7.20 -18.54
N THR A 7 7.59 -7.99 -18.06
CA THR A 7 7.68 -9.46 -18.09
C THR A 7 7.69 -10.01 -19.52
N ASN A 8 6.88 -9.47 -20.42
CA ASN A 8 6.83 -9.88 -21.82
C ASN A 8 8.15 -9.58 -22.54
N LEU A 9 8.67 -8.35 -22.38
CA LEU A 9 9.93 -7.94 -23.01
C LEU A 9 11.11 -8.75 -22.47
N LEU A 10 11.19 -8.93 -21.14
CA LEU A 10 12.22 -9.76 -20.52
C LEU A 10 12.20 -11.20 -21.05
N SER A 11 11.01 -11.78 -21.21
CA SER A 11 10.83 -13.13 -21.76
C SER A 11 11.27 -13.21 -23.22
N LEU A 12 10.90 -12.21 -24.03
CA LEU A 12 11.34 -12.11 -25.42
C LEU A 12 12.87 -12.04 -25.53
N LEU A 13 13.51 -11.14 -24.78
CA LEU A 13 14.95 -10.96 -24.83
C LEU A 13 15.68 -12.22 -24.33
N LYS A 14 15.21 -12.86 -23.25
CA LYS A 14 15.76 -14.16 -22.80
C LYS A 14 15.71 -15.22 -23.90
N ARG A 15 14.59 -15.31 -24.64
CA ARG A 15 14.44 -16.26 -25.75
C ARG A 15 15.40 -15.97 -26.91
N ILE A 16 15.68 -14.69 -27.19
CA ILE A 16 16.69 -14.31 -28.18
C ILE A 16 18.08 -14.74 -27.68
N GLY A 17 18.43 -14.36 -26.45
CA GLY A 17 19.73 -14.68 -25.85
C GLY A 17 20.01 -16.15 -25.59
N SER A 18 19.01 -17.03 -25.71
CA SER A 18 19.18 -18.49 -25.61
C SER A 18 19.46 -19.18 -26.95
N GLN A 19 19.41 -18.46 -28.08
CA GLN A 19 19.69 -19.05 -29.40
C GLN A 19 21.20 -19.15 -29.64
N ASN A 20 21.63 -20.16 -30.41
CA ASN A 20 23.03 -20.25 -30.83
C ASN A 20 23.40 -19.04 -31.69
N ASN A 21 24.57 -18.44 -31.43
CA ASN A 21 25.06 -17.25 -32.14
C ASN A 21 24.06 -16.06 -32.13
N TRP A 22 23.24 -15.94 -31.09
CA TRP A 22 22.18 -14.93 -30.95
C TRP A 22 22.64 -13.48 -31.20
N ASN A 23 23.91 -13.17 -30.90
CA ASN A 23 24.49 -11.84 -31.09
C ASN A 23 24.99 -11.59 -32.53
N LEU A 24 25.06 -12.62 -33.36
CA LEU A 24 25.49 -12.55 -34.76
C LEU A 24 24.31 -12.62 -35.74
N ILE A 25 23.11 -13.00 -35.28
CA ILE A 25 21.90 -13.10 -36.09
C ILE A 25 21.20 -11.73 -36.13
N PRO A 26 21.00 -11.12 -37.31
CA PRO A 26 20.25 -9.88 -37.44
C PRO A 26 18.79 -10.04 -37.00
N ILE A 27 18.30 -9.08 -36.22
CA ILE A 27 16.91 -9.03 -35.81
C ILE A 27 16.08 -8.29 -36.89
N PRO A 28 14.89 -8.79 -37.27
CA PRO A 28 14.03 -8.11 -38.23
C PRO A 28 13.68 -6.68 -37.79
N VAL A 29 13.69 -5.73 -38.74
CA VAL A 29 13.47 -4.29 -38.46
C VAL A 29 12.18 -4.01 -37.68
N GLY A 30 11.08 -4.70 -38.01
CA GLY A 30 9.83 -4.56 -37.26
C GLY A 30 9.95 -4.95 -35.79
N GLN A 31 10.73 -5.99 -35.49
CA GLN A 31 11.00 -6.44 -34.13
C GLN A 31 11.97 -5.50 -33.40
N ILE A 32 12.97 -4.94 -34.09
CA ILE A 32 13.85 -3.88 -33.56
C ILE A 32 13.01 -2.69 -33.08
N THR A 33 12.12 -2.19 -33.95
CA THR A 33 11.24 -1.06 -33.63
C THR A 33 10.34 -1.36 -32.44
N SER A 34 9.74 -2.57 -32.39
CA SER A 34 8.92 -2.99 -31.26
C SER A 34 9.70 -3.00 -29.94
N ILE A 35 10.91 -3.59 -29.93
CA ILE A 35 11.75 -3.67 -28.73
C ILE A 35 12.15 -2.26 -28.25
N LYS A 36 12.57 -1.38 -29.16
CA LYS A 36 12.92 0.02 -28.81
C LYS A 36 11.74 0.79 -28.24
N ASN A 37 10.54 0.57 -28.79
CA ASN A 37 9.31 1.20 -28.31
C ASN A 37 8.94 0.70 -26.90
N ASP A 38 9.03 -0.61 -26.65
CA ASP A 38 8.77 -1.16 -25.33
C ASP A 38 9.77 -0.67 -24.29
N LEU A 39 11.06 -0.61 -24.63
CA LEU A 39 12.09 -0.03 -23.74
C LEU A 39 11.83 1.45 -23.43
N SER A 40 11.41 2.23 -24.44
CA SER A 40 11.06 3.66 -24.25
C SER A 40 9.86 3.82 -23.33
N LYS A 41 8.82 3.00 -23.51
CA LYS A 41 7.61 3.01 -22.68
C LYS A 41 7.92 2.61 -21.24
N ILE A 42 8.65 1.51 -21.05
CA ILE A 42 9.09 1.08 -19.72
C ILE A 42 9.90 2.18 -19.04
N SER A 43 10.84 2.80 -19.75
CA SER A 43 11.63 3.93 -19.24
C SER A 43 10.74 5.08 -18.73
N TYR A 44 9.72 5.46 -19.50
CA TYR A 44 8.77 6.49 -19.07
C TYR A 44 7.94 6.04 -17.85
N ASP A 45 7.43 4.82 -17.86
CA ASP A 45 6.55 4.27 -16.82
C ASP A 45 7.23 4.11 -15.46
N ILE A 46 8.57 4.04 -15.44
CA ILE A 46 9.37 3.90 -14.22
C ILE A 46 10.07 5.20 -13.81
N ALA A 47 9.85 6.31 -14.52
CA ALA A 47 10.63 7.55 -14.31
C ALA A 47 10.56 8.11 -12.88
N ILE A 48 9.42 7.94 -12.21
CA ILE A 48 9.21 8.41 -10.83
C ILE A 48 9.81 7.42 -9.82
N GLU A 49 9.50 6.13 -9.96
CA GLU A 49 9.88 5.09 -9.00
C GLU A 49 11.36 4.70 -9.10
N TYR A 50 11.93 4.72 -10.32
CA TYR A 50 13.29 4.26 -10.64
C TYR A 50 13.99 5.23 -11.61
N PRO A 51 14.28 6.48 -11.20
CA PRO A 51 14.79 7.52 -12.11
C PRO A 51 16.13 7.15 -12.75
N HIS A 52 17.01 6.44 -12.04
CA HIS A 52 18.27 5.96 -12.59
C HIS A 52 18.07 4.88 -13.68
N PHE A 53 17.19 3.90 -13.45
CA PHE A 53 16.90 2.88 -14.48
C PHE A 53 16.13 3.45 -15.66
N SER A 54 15.27 4.46 -15.42
CA SER A 54 14.57 5.17 -16.48
C SER A 54 15.52 5.80 -17.48
N SER A 55 16.47 6.63 -17.00
CA SER A 55 17.42 7.31 -17.87
C SER A 55 18.35 6.32 -18.58
N GLU A 56 18.79 5.28 -17.86
CA GLU A 56 19.70 4.30 -18.42
C GLU A 56 19.03 3.40 -19.48
N LEU A 57 17.79 2.93 -19.26
CA LEU A 57 17.04 2.20 -20.30
C LEU A 57 16.79 3.07 -21.54
N PHE A 58 16.47 4.35 -21.35
CA PHE A 58 16.25 5.27 -22.46
C PHE A 58 17.51 5.44 -23.31
N ARG A 59 18.68 5.46 -22.68
CA ARG A 59 19.98 5.55 -23.36
C ARG A 59 20.34 4.23 -24.05
N LEU A 60 20.24 3.11 -23.33
CA LEU A 60 20.65 1.79 -23.81
C LEU A 60 19.82 1.29 -25.00
N LYS A 61 18.53 1.65 -25.11
CA LYS A 61 17.67 1.22 -26.22
C LYS A 61 18.25 1.57 -27.59
N ASP A 62 18.92 2.71 -27.71
CA ASP A 62 19.47 3.20 -28.98
C ASP A 62 20.81 2.55 -29.31
N MET A 63 21.49 2.00 -28.31
CA MET A 63 22.76 1.28 -28.44
C MET A 63 22.62 -0.24 -28.55
N LEU A 64 21.40 -0.77 -28.34
CA LEU A 64 21.14 -2.21 -28.28
C LEU A 64 21.40 -2.91 -29.62
N PHE A 65 21.09 -2.23 -30.73
CA PHE A 65 21.24 -2.78 -32.07
C PHE A 65 22.36 -2.06 -32.79
N ILE A 66 23.30 -2.82 -33.35
CA ILE A 66 24.37 -2.30 -34.20
C ILE A 66 23.91 -2.22 -35.67
N TYR A 67 24.67 -1.54 -36.53
CA TYR A 67 24.26 -1.14 -37.90
C TYR A 67 23.75 -2.28 -38.80
N ASN A 68 24.11 -3.54 -38.53
CA ASN A 68 23.65 -4.71 -39.28
C ASN A 68 22.39 -5.38 -38.66
N GLY A 69 21.75 -4.76 -37.66
CA GLY A 69 20.60 -5.32 -36.96
C GLY A 69 20.92 -6.38 -35.91
N CYS A 70 22.21 -6.69 -35.71
CA CYS A 70 22.66 -7.61 -34.66
C CYS A 70 22.67 -6.93 -33.28
N LEU A 71 22.72 -7.74 -32.22
CA LEU A 71 22.69 -7.26 -30.85
C LEU A 71 24.08 -6.91 -30.32
N ASN A 72 24.19 -5.76 -29.67
CA ASN A 72 25.36 -5.44 -28.84
C ASN A 72 25.28 -6.24 -27.54
N SER A 73 26.16 -7.22 -27.36
CA SER A 73 26.13 -8.14 -26.21
C SER A 73 26.28 -7.44 -24.85
N SER A 74 27.08 -6.38 -24.77
CA SER A 74 27.27 -5.62 -23.52
C SER A 74 26.01 -4.85 -23.15
N VAL A 75 25.42 -4.14 -24.10
CA VAL A 75 24.18 -3.37 -23.90
C VAL A 75 23.00 -4.32 -23.60
N PHE A 76 22.93 -5.45 -24.31
CA PHE A 76 21.94 -6.49 -24.08
C PHE A 76 22.01 -7.02 -22.64
N GLY A 77 23.21 -7.30 -22.12
CA GLY A 77 23.41 -7.72 -20.74
C GLY A 77 22.92 -6.69 -19.71
N GLN A 78 23.22 -5.41 -19.93
CA GLN A 78 22.77 -4.31 -19.07
C GLN A 78 21.23 -4.18 -19.05
N ILE A 79 20.60 -4.22 -20.23
CA ILE A 79 19.13 -4.18 -20.33
C ILE A 79 18.50 -5.38 -19.62
N ILE A 80 19.04 -6.59 -19.82
CA ILE A 80 18.55 -7.79 -19.12
C ILE A 80 18.68 -7.64 -17.60
N ALA A 81 19.79 -7.10 -17.10
CA ALA A 81 20.00 -6.88 -15.68
C ALA A 81 18.95 -5.91 -15.10
N ILE A 82 18.72 -4.77 -15.77
CA ILE A 82 17.71 -3.79 -15.35
C ILE A 82 16.31 -4.42 -15.35
N LEU A 83 15.92 -5.08 -16.46
CA LEU A 83 14.60 -5.71 -16.55
C LEU A 83 14.42 -6.83 -15.53
N LYS A 84 15.48 -7.58 -15.18
CA LYS A 84 15.43 -8.56 -14.08
C LYS A 84 15.23 -7.90 -12.72
N SER A 85 15.92 -6.80 -12.43
CA SER A 85 15.74 -6.05 -11.18
C SER A 85 14.31 -5.53 -11.06
N LEU A 86 13.78 -4.93 -12.13
CA LEU A 86 12.38 -4.48 -12.17
C LEU A 86 11.39 -5.64 -11.99
N ASN A 87 11.64 -6.80 -12.62
CA ASN A 87 10.78 -7.98 -12.45
C ASN A 87 10.90 -8.60 -11.05
N TYR A 88 12.08 -8.55 -10.43
CA TYR A 88 12.26 -8.97 -9.05
C TYR A 88 11.45 -8.07 -8.11
N ASP A 89 11.48 -6.75 -8.32
CA ASP A 89 10.67 -5.83 -7.55
C ASP A 89 9.17 -6.05 -7.81
N ILE A 90 8.74 -6.40 -9.01
CA ILE A 90 7.34 -6.82 -9.26
C ILE A 90 6.96 -8.03 -8.40
N ASP A 91 7.84 -9.03 -8.33
CA ASP A 91 7.61 -10.24 -7.56
C ASP A 91 7.70 -9.99 -6.03
N ASN A 92 8.48 -9.02 -5.58
CA ASN A 92 8.67 -8.68 -4.16
C ASN A 92 7.78 -7.55 -3.64
N GLN A 93 7.28 -6.68 -4.51
CA GLN A 93 6.15 -5.79 -4.23
C GLN A 93 4.85 -6.59 -4.00
N LYS A 94 4.85 -7.91 -4.29
CA LYS A 94 3.88 -8.85 -3.72
C LYS A 94 4.18 -9.24 -2.26
N LYS A 95 4.87 -8.40 -1.47
CA LYS A 95 4.43 -8.27 -0.07
C LYS A 95 3.01 -7.75 -0.15
N ASP A 96 2.08 -8.67 -0.02
CA ASP A 96 0.66 -8.39 -0.02
C ASP A 96 0.45 -7.13 0.83
N ILE A 97 -0.05 -6.03 0.26
CA ILE A 97 -0.31 -4.79 1.01
C ILE A 97 -1.14 -5.08 2.27
N TRP A 98 -1.94 -6.15 2.23
CA TRP A 98 -2.70 -6.66 3.36
C TRP A 98 -1.81 -7.15 4.50
N SER A 99 -0.55 -7.52 4.28
CA SER A 99 0.42 -7.86 5.35
C SER A 99 0.79 -6.67 6.23
N MET A 100 0.55 -5.44 5.77
CA MET A 100 0.73 -4.22 6.57
C MET A 100 -0.57 -3.76 7.24
N ILE A 101 -1.69 -4.42 6.95
CA ILE A 101 -3.01 -4.06 7.48
C ILE A 101 -3.33 -4.94 8.68
N HIS A 102 -3.80 -4.32 9.76
CA HIS A 102 -4.20 -4.99 10.99
C HIS A 102 -5.28 -6.06 10.70
N SER A 103 -5.15 -7.23 11.32
CA SER A 103 -5.98 -8.41 11.04
C SER A 103 -7.49 -8.15 11.17
N ARG A 104 -7.93 -7.36 12.16
CA ARG A 104 -9.34 -6.94 12.31
C ARG A 104 -9.84 -6.11 11.12
N ILE A 105 -9.03 -5.20 10.60
CA ILE A 105 -9.37 -4.38 9.43
C ILE A 105 -9.40 -5.24 8.16
N ILE A 106 -8.49 -6.21 8.04
CA ILE A 106 -8.56 -7.20 6.96
C ILE A 106 -9.91 -7.92 6.97
N LYS A 107 -10.32 -8.41 8.15
CA LYS A 107 -11.57 -9.17 8.31
C LYS A 107 -12.81 -8.36 7.92
N SER A 108 -12.88 -7.08 8.28
CA SER A 108 -14.04 -6.24 7.96
C SER A 108 -14.04 -5.71 6.52
N SER A 109 -12.85 -5.41 5.96
CA SER A 109 -12.78 -4.49 4.81
C SER A 109 -12.14 -5.08 3.54
N LYS A 110 -11.35 -6.17 3.64
CA LYS A 110 -10.56 -6.67 2.50
C LYS A 110 -11.43 -7.11 1.33
N GLN A 111 -12.48 -7.88 1.60
CA GLN A 111 -13.33 -8.41 0.53
C GLN A 111 -14.06 -7.29 -0.22
N LEU A 112 -14.66 -6.35 0.52
CA LEU A 112 -15.29 -5.17 -0.07
C LEU A 112 -14.34 -4.35 -0.94
N TYR A 113 -13.08 -4.20 -0.52
CA TYR A 113 -12.07 -3.51 -1.32
C TYR A 113 -11.78 -4.24 -2.63
N LEU A 114 -11.60 -5.57 -2.57
CA LEU A 114 -11.31 -6.39 -3.74
C LEU A 114 -12.49 -6.41 -4.73
N ASP A 115 -13.71 -6.33 -4.22
CA ASP A 115 -14.94 -6.29 -5.02
C ASP A 115 -15.26 -4.89 -5.56
N GLY A 116 -14.42 -3.88 -5.28
CA GLY A 116 -14.58 -2.52 -5.76
C GLY A 116 -15.56 -1.66 -4.96
N HIS A 117 -16.07 -2.17 -3.82
CA HIS A 117 -16.95 -1.45 -2.89
C HIS A 117 -16.14 -0.53 -1.96
N TYR A 118 -15.35 0.38 -2.53
CA TYR A 118 -14.35 1.19 -1.81
C TYR A 118 -14.92 2.05 -0.68
N ALA A 119 -16.08 2.67 -0.87
CA ALA A 119 -16.70 3.48 0.17
C ALA A 119 -17.13 2.62 1.37
N ASN A 120 -17.71 1.46 1.11
CA ASN A 120 -18.14 0.50 2.13
C ASN A 120 -16.93 -0.12 2.85
N ALA A 121 -15.88 -0.50 2.13
CA ALA A 121 -14.64 -0.99 2.73
C ALA A 121 -14.03 0.04 3.70
N ALA A 122 -14.02 1.32 3.32
CA ALA A 122 -13.51 2.37 4.20
C ALA A 122 -14.42 2.58 5.44
N GLU A 123 -15.74 2.57 5.26
CA GLU A 123 -16.73 2.68 6.34
C GLU A 123 -16.60 1.53 7.36
N ASP A 124 -16.56 0.28 6.89
CA ASP A 124 -16.48 -0.93 7.73
C ASP A 124 -15.17 -0.98 8.55
N ALA A 125 -14.08 -0.42 8.04
CA ALA A 125 -12.82 -0.31 8.79
C ALA A 125 -12.96 0.56 10.04
N PHE A 126 -13.65 1.69 9.93
CA PHE A 126 -13.85 2.61 11.06
C PHE A 126 -15.00 2.17 11.97
N ILE A 127 -15.99 1.44 11.45
CA ILE A 127 -16.99 0.75 12.28
C ILE A 127 -16.30 -0.30 13.17
N GLU A 128 -15.40 -1.12 12.64
CA GLU A 128 -14.64 -2.10 13.43
C GLU A 128 -13.81 -1.45 14.55
N ILE A 129 -13.20 -0.27 14.30
CA ILE A 129 -12.53 0.51 15.37
C ILE A 129 -13.52 0.91 16.46
N ASN A 130 -14.66 1.48 16.07
CA ASN A 130 -15.68 1.94 17.00
C ASN A 130 -16.22 0.78 17.86
N ASP A 131 -16.55 -0.34 17.22
CA ASP A 131 -17.10 -1.51 17.90
C ASP A 131 -16.09 -2.11 18.88
N ARG A 132 -14.81 -2.18 18.51
CA ARG A 132 -13.76 -2.62 19.44
C ARG A 132 -13.66 -1.69 20.66
N VAL A 133 -13.67 -0.37 20.47
CA VAL A 133 -13.59 0.58 21.60
C VAL A 133 -14.83 0.50 22.50
N LYS A 134 -16.01 0.24 21.95
CA LYS A 134 -17.23 0.01 22.73
C LYS A 134 -17.19 -1.28 23.54
N ASN A 135 -16.66 -2.35 22.96
CA ASN A 135 -16.44 -3.60 23.68
C ASN A 135 -15.46 -3.38 24.84
N LEU A 136 -14.35 -2.69 24.59
CA LEU A 136 -13.38 -2.32 25.61
C LEU A 136 -13.99 -1.47 26.73
N TYR A 137 -14.82 -0.48 26.39
CA TYR A 137 -15.57 0.30 27.37
C TYR A 137 -16.43 -0.61 28.27
N THR A 138 -17.14 -1.57 27.68
CA THR A 138 -18.01 -2.50 28.41
C THR A 138 -17.21 -3.40 29.37
N ILE A 139 -15.98 -3.78 28.99
CA ILE A 139 -15.07 -4.56 29.85
C ILE A 139 -14.63 -3.76 31.07
N VAL A 140 -14.22 -2.48 30.88
CA VAL A 140 -13.71 -1.64 31.98
C VAL A 140 -14.81 -0.97 32.81
N LYS A 141 -16.04 -0.91 32.29
CA LYS A 141 -17.24 -0.39 32.96
C LYS A 141 -18.39 -1.40 32.86
N PRO A 142 -18.28 -2.57 33.51
CA PRO A 142 -19.32 -3.59 33.43
C PRO A 142 -20.62 -3.08 34.04
N GLY A 143 -21.73 -3.28 33.33
CA GLY A 143 -23.07 -2.89 33.79
C GLY A 143 -23.49 -1.45 33.49
N ASP A 144 -22.63 -0.63 32.88
CA ASP A 144 -23.05 0.69 32.38
C ASP A 144 -23.87 0.52 31.08
N SER A 145 -25.14 0.92 31.11
CA SER A 145 -26.03 0.82 29.95
C SER A 145 -25.80 1.91 28.91
N ASN A 146 -25.06 2.98 29.24
CA ASN A 146 -24.85 4.14 28.39
C ASN A 146 -23.49 4.04 27.67
N VAL A 147 -23.32 3.00 26.85
CA VAL A 147 -22.10 2.79 26.07
C VAL A 147 -21.95 3.92 25.04
N PRO A 148 -20.87 4.73 25.09
CA PRO A 148 -20.66 5.84 24.17
C PRO A 148 -20.37 5.35 22.74
N ASP A 149 -20.55 6.20 21.73
CA ASP A 149 -20.36 5.84 20.31
C ASP A 149 -19.53 6.89 19.55
N GLY A 150 -18.80 6.45 18.52
CA GLY A 150 -18.05 7.30 17.60
C GLY A 150 -17.09 8.25 18.31
N TYR A 151 -17.21 9.54 18.02
CA TYR A 151 -16.39 10.59 18.63
C TYR A 151 -16.43 10.58 20.17
N ASP A 152 -17.60 10.37 20.75
CA ASP A 152 -17.78 10.37 22.20
C ASP A 152 -17.12 9.14 22.84
N ALA A 153 -17.17 7.99 22.18
CA ALA A 153 -16.49 6.78 22.64
C ALA A 153 -14.97 7.02 22.77
N MET A 154 -14.36 7.57 21.73
CA MET A 154 -12.91 7.84 21.70
C MET A 154 -12.51 8.83 22.79
N ASN A 155 -13.30 9.89 22.99
CA ASN A 155 -13.04 10.89 24.02
C ASN A 155 -13.33 10.42 25.44
N LYS A 156 -14.25 9.48 25.62
CA LYS A 156 -14.58 8.92 26.92
C LYS A 156 -13.54 7.90 27.38
N VAL A 157 -13.14 6.99 26.48
CA VAL A 157 -12.23 5.88 26.80
C VAL A 157 -10.79 6.38 27.01
N PHE A 158 -10.30 7.23 26.10
CA PHE A 158 -8.92 7.72 26.11
C PHE A 158 -8.79 9.16 26.63
N SER A 159 -9.62 9.52 27.62
CA SER A 159 -9.70 10.90 28.12
C SER A 159 -8.44 11.32 28.90
N ASP A 160 -8.39 12.58 29.36
CA ASP A 160 -7.31 13.02 30.26
C ASP A 160 -7.33 12.28 31.60
N ASN A 161 -8.47 11.70 32.00
CA ASN A 161 -8.56 10.68 33.04
C ASN A 161 -9.03 9.38 32.37
N PRO A 162 -8.13 8.63 31.73
CA PRO A 162 -8.48 7.60 30.78
C PRO A 162 -9.05 6.38 31.50
N LEU A 163 -9.99 5.69 30.85
CA LEU A 163 -10.38 4.35 31.27
C LEU A 163 -9.37 3.31 30.78
N ILE A 164 -8.69 3.61 29.68
CA ILE A 164 -7.67 2.77 29.06
C ILE A 164 -6.48 3.65 28.68
N GLU A 165 -5.31 3.31 29.18
CA GLU A 165 -4.07 4.02 28.92
C GLU A 165 -3.37 3.46 27.68
N ILE A 166 -3.07 4.34 26.72
CA ILE A 166 -2.32 3.97 25.50
C ILE A 166 -0.85 3.67 25.80
N CYS A 167 -0.26 4.39 26.75
CA CYS A 167 1.15 4.29 27.10
C CYS A 167 1.39 4.90 28.49
N ASP A 168 2.62 4.80 29.00
CA ASP A 168 3.03 5.52 30.22
C ASP A 168 2.86 7.03 30.05
N ARG A 169 2.18 7.64 31.01
CA ARG A 169 1.86 9.08 31.07
C ARG A 169 2.60 9.82 32.20
N SER A 170 3.58 9.18 32.84
CA SER A 170 4.43 9.79 33.86
C SER A 170 5.28 10.95 33.31
N THR A 171 5.56 10.93 32.01
CA THR A 171 6.33 11.96 31.30
C THR A 171 5.44 12.85 30.43
N GLU A 172 5.93 14.06 30.13
CA GLU A 172 5.26 14.98 29.21
C GLU A 172 5.13 14.38 27.80
N THR A 173 6.15 13.67 27.32
CA THR A 173 6.10 12.94 26.04
C THR A 173 4.99 11.90 26.05
N GLY A 174 4.86 11.12 27.12
CA GLY A 174 3.81 10.12 27.28
C GLY A 174 2.40 10.70 27.23
N LYS A 175 2.17 11.81 27.95
CA LYS A 175 0.89 12.54 27.91
C LYS A 175 0.56 13.04 26.51
N ASN A 176 1.54 13.58 25.79
CA ASN A 176 1.36 14.08 24.43
C ASN A 176 1.06 12.95 23.43
N ILE A 177 1.72 11.79 23.55
CA ILE A 177 1.43 10.61 22.71
C ILE A 177 0.00 10.12 22.98
N HIS A 178 -0.39 10.01 24.24
CA HIS A 178 -1.72 9.57 24.63
C HIS A 178 -2.81 10.50 24.06
N ASN A 179 -2.67 11.81 24.30
CA ASN A 179 -3.65 12.80 23.86
C ASN A 179 -3.68 12.93 22.32
N GLY A 180 -2.52 12.89 21.66
CA GLY A 180 -2.45 12.88 20.20
C GLY A 180 -3.17 11.69 19.59
N THR A 181 -2.99 10.50 20.17
CA THR A 181 -3.67 9.27 19.71
C THR A 181 -5.18 9.35 19.92
N ARG A 182 -5.64 9.84 21.08
CA ARG A 182 -7.05 10.14 21.33
C ARG A 182 -7.62 11.07 20.26
N PHE A 183 -6.93 12.17 19.93
CA PHE A 183 -7.39 13.12 18.92
C PHE A 183 -7.44 12.52 17.51
N MET A 184 -6.47 11.68 17.15
CA MET A 184 -6.51 10.96 15.87
C MET A 184 -7.70 10.00 15.81
N LEU A 185 -7.95 9.22 16.85
CA LEU A 185 -9.11 8.32 16.93
C LEU A 185 -10.43 9.07 16.82
N ALA A 186 -10.60 10.12 17.63
CA ALA A 186 -11.81 10.93 17.64
C ALA A 186 -12.04 11.64 16.30
N GLY A 187 -10.99 12.26 15.74
CA GLY A 187 -11.04 12.91 14.44
C GLY A 187 -11.36 11.93 13.30
N ALA A 188 -10.79 10.72 13.34
CA ALA A 188 -11.10 9.67 12.37
C ALA A 188 -12.57 9.26 12.42
N MET A 189 -13.15 9.10 13.62
CA MET A 189 -14.57 8.79 13.77
C MET A 189 -15.48 9.89 13.19
N SER A 190 -15.12 11.16 13.42
CA SER A 190 -15.92 12.28 12.91
C SER A 190 -15.80 12.47 11.40
N ALA A 191 -14.60 12.27 10.83
CA ALA A 191 -14.34 12.64 9.43
C ALA A 191 -14.44 11.47 8.44
N LEU A 192 -14.17 10.24 8.88
CA LEU A 192 -13.93 9.11 7.98
C LEU A 192 -14.92 7.94 8.16
N ARG A 193 -15.60 7.82 9.31
CA ARG A 193 -16.50 6.70 9.59
C ARG A 193 -17.68 6.62 8.61
N ASN A 194 -18.23 7.76 8.20
CA ASN A 194 -19.33 7.79 7.25
C ASN A 194 -18.97 8.62 6.00
N PRO A 195 -18.28 8.02 5.02
CA PRO A 195 -17.86 8.72 3.80
C PRO A 195 -19.02 9.31 2.99
N LYS A 196 -20.24 8.76 3.13
CA LYS A 196 -21.43 9.14 2.36
C LYS A 196 -22.32 10.16 3.07
N ALA A 197 -22.20 10.34 4.39
CA ALA A 197 -23.03 11.27 5.16
C ALA A 197 -22.80 12.75 4.81
N HIS A 198 -21.61 13.10 4.30
CA HIS A 198 -21.27 14.50 4.05
C HIS A 198 -21.72 15.01 2.68
N THR A 199 -22.01 14.13 1.70
CA THR A 199 -22.74 14.37 0.43
C THR A 199 -22.68 13.11 -0.45
N ASN A 200 -23.73 12.81 -1.24
CA ASN A 200 -23.74 11.69 -2.19
C ASN A 200 -22.74 11.81 -3.36
N THR A 201 -22.03 12.94 -3.46
CA THR A 201 -21.05 13.24 -4.51
C THR A 201 -19.63 12.77 -4.18
N ILE A 202 -19.36 12.31 -2.95
CA ILE A 202 -18.04 11.82 -2.56
C ILE A 202 -17.82 10.42 -3.14
N VAL A 203 -17.01 10.35 -4.20
CA VAL A 203 -16.53 9.09 -4.76
C VAL A 203 -15.22 8.72 -4.07
N VAL A 204 -15.24 7.64 -3.29
CA VAL A 204 -14.02 7.08 -2.69
C VAL A 204 -13.31 6.25 -3.75
N THR A 205 -12.14 6.72 -4.20
CA THR A 205 -11.32 5.97 -5.17
C THR A 205 -10.66 4.75 -4.51
N LYS A 206 -10.13 3.84 -5.33
CA LYS A 206 -9.35 2.69 -4.89
C LYS A 206 -8.17 3.08 -4.00
N GLU A 207 -7.43 4.10 -4.41
CA GLU A 207 -6.24 4.60 -3.70
C GLU A 207 -6.65 5.29 -2.40
N GLU A 208 -7.74 6.07 -2.42
CA GLU A 208 -8.26 6.75 -1.24
C GLU A 208 -8.76 5.76 -0.19
N CYS A 209 -9.49 4.72 -0.62
CA CYS A 209 -9.88 3.64 0.26
C CYS A 209 -8.66 2.98 0.90
N MET A 210 -7.62 2.64 0.12
CA MET A 210 -6.43 2.01 0.67
C MET A 210 -5.72 2.91 1.71
N ARG A 211 -5.60 4.21 1.46
CA ARG A 211 -5.05 5.16 2.44
C ARG A 211 -5.84 5.15 3.75
N ARG A 212 -7.17 5.11 3.66
CA ARG A 212 -8.05 5.02 4.84
C ARG A 212 -7.90 3.69 5.58
N LEU A 213 -7.79 2.57 4.87
CA LEU A 213 -7.55 1.25 5.48
C LEU A 213 -6.19 1.19 6.19
N MET A 214 -5.15 1.79 5.62
CA MET A 214 -3.84 1.90 6.27
C MET A 214 -3.88 2.79 7.51
N PHE A 215 -4.62 3.90 7.47
CA PHE A 215 -4.79 4.76 8.63
C PHE A 215 -5.60 4.07 9.74
N ALA A 216 -6.71 3.40 9.39
CA ALA A 216 -7.49 2.58 10.32
C ALA A 216 -6.64 1.46 10.94
N SER A 217 -5.80 0.80 10.14
CA SER A 217 -4.83 -0.20 10.61
C SER A 217 -3.89 0.37 11.68
N MET A 218 -3.28 1.53 11.41
CA MET A 218 -2.39 2.20 12.37
C MET A 218 -3.10 2.51 13.69
N LEU A 219 -4.34 3.03 13.63
CA LEU A 219 -5.14 3.32 14.82
C LEU A 219 -5.50 2.05 15.59
N MET A 220 -5.80 0.96 14.89
CA MET A 220 -6.11 -0.33 15.51
C MET A 220 -4.90 -0.91 16.27
N TYR A 221 -3.69 -0.79 15.72
CA TYR A 221 -2.46 -1.15 16.44
C TYR A 221 -2.23 -0.27 17.68
N LYS A 222 -2.60 1.03 17.64
CA LYS A 222 -2.57 1.88 18.84
C LYS A 222 -3.56 1.42 19.91
N ILE A 223 -4.70 0.85 19.52
CA ILE A 223 -5.62 0.22 20.46
C ILE A 223 -5.02 -1.07 21.02
N ASP A 224 -4.31 -1.89 20.22
CA ASP A 224 -3.59 -3.07 20.75
C ASP A 224 -2.56 -2.67 21.81
N GLU A 225 -1.75 -1.64 21.52
CA GLU A 225 -0.78 -1.09 22.49
C GLU A 225 -1.48 -0.68 23.79
N ALA A 226 -2.64 -0.01 23.70
CA ALA A 226 -3.41 0.43 24.86
C ALA A 226 -3.98 -0.72 25.69
N VAL A 227 -4.53 -1.74 25.03
CA VAL A 227 -5.07 -2.95 25.66
C VAL A 227 -3.95 -3.70 26.40
N ASN A 228 -2.81 -3.90 25.74
CA ASN A 228 -1.65 -4.56 26.32
C ASN A 228 -1.08 -3.77 27.51
N TYR A 229 -0.93 -2.46 27.37
CA TYR A 229 -0.41 -1.59 28.43
C TYR A 229 -1.33 -1.57 29.65
N SER A 230 -2.65 -1.52 29.43
CA SER A 230 -3.65 -1.50 30.50
C SER A 230 -3.95 -2.88 31.10
N GLY A 231 -3.33 -3.95 30.59
CA GLY A 231 -3.55 -5.32 31.06
C GLY A 231 -4.98 -5.83 30.84
N ILE A 232 -5.67 -5.33 29.81
CA ILE A 232 -7.05 -5.72 29.50
C ILE A 232 -7.03 -7.01 28.68
N ILE A 233 -7.92 -7.94 29.01
CA ILE A 233 -8.11 -9.20 28.28
C ILE A 233 -9.41 -9.07 27.48
N GLU A 234 -9.29 -9.10 26.15
CA GLU A 234 -10.40 -9.11 25.18
C GLU A 234 -10.87 -10.53 24.84
#